data_AF-A0A660YYN7-F1
#
_entry.id   AF-A0A660YYN7-F1
#
_cell.length_a   1.000
_cell.length_b   1.000
_cell.length_c   1.000
_cell.angle_alpha   90.00
_cell.angle_beta   90.00
_cell.angle_gamma   90.00
#
_symmetry.space_group_name_H-M   'P 1'
#
loop_
_entity.id
_entity.type
_entity.pdbx_description
1 polymer ?
#
loop_
_entity_poly.entity_id
_entity_poly.type
_entity_poly.pdbx_seq_one_letter_code
_entity_poly.pdbx_strand_id
1 'polypeptide(L)'
;ASSVEGEKIKVKVKDGEIVFPEEAIGKNALVEGKVYKIELTVEEALEYYEHQAEETGDEFDPATVTEAVTIYQIKGLGAEIDKE
;
A
#
# COMPACT_ATOMS: atom_id res chain seq x y z
N ALA A 1 33.03 1.58 -27.14
CA ALA A 1 32.76 2.46 -25.97
C ALA A 1 31.89 3.61 -26.46
N SER A 2 30.72 3.96 -25.93
CA SER A 2 29.95 3.48 -24.78
C SER A 2 28.48 3.72 -25.11
N SER A 3 27.62 2.72 -24.90
CA SER A 3 26.17 2.90 -24.92
C SER A 3 25.77 3.31 -23.50
N VAL A 4 25.40 4.57 -23.29
CA VAL A 4 24.69 4.98 -22.07
C VAL A 4 23.22 4.64 -22.30
N GLU A 5 22.92 3.37 -22.11
CA GLU A 5 21.55 2.85 -22.11
C GLU A 5 20.89 3.38 -20.83
N GLY A 6 20.11 4.46 -20.98
CA GLY A 6 19.32 5.03 -19.89
C GLY A 6 18.48 3.92 -19.26
N GLU A 7 18.76 3.66 -17.98
CA GLU A 7 18.17 2.59 -17.18
C GLU A 7 16.65 2.75 -17.20
N LYS A 8 15.98 1.97 -18.07
CA LYS A 8 14.53 1.91 -18.12
C LYS A 8 14.08 1.14 -16.89
N ILE A 9 13.72 1.88 -15.84
CA ILE A 9 13.11 1.32 -14.63
C ILE A 9 11.85 0.55 -15.06
N LYS A 10 11.92 -0.78 -15.01
CA LYS A 10 10.79 -1.66 -15.32
C LYS A 10 9.94 -1.76 -14.05
N VAL A 11 8.94 -0.90 -13.94
CA VAL A 11 7.90 -1.03 -12.90
C VAL A 11 7.03 -2.22 -13.28
N LYS A 12 7.30 -3.38 -12.66
CA LYS A 12 6.51 -4.60 -12.84
C LYS A 12 5.38 -4.58 -11.83
N VAL A 13 4.29 -3.89 -12.17
CA VAL A 13 3.04 -3.96 -11.40
C VAL A 13 2.48 -5.36 -11.61
N LYS A 14 2.57 -6.24 -10.60
CA LYS A 14 1.63 -7.37 -10.54
C LYS A 14 0.24 -6.74 -10.48
N ASP A 15 -0.72 -7.23 -11.24
CA ASP A 15 -2.08 -6.68 -11.31
C ASP A 15 -2.62 -6.38 -9.90
N GLY A 16 -2.48 -5.12 -9.42
CA GLY A 16 -2.86 -4.68 -8.06
C GLY A 16 -1.77 -4.22 -7.07
N GLU A 17 -0.46 -4.41 -7.31
CA GLU A 17 0.60 -4.05 -6.32
C GLU A 17 1.62 -3.04 -6.88
N ILE A 18 1.66 -1.83 -6.30
CA ILE A 18 2.70 -0.82 -6.59
C ILE A 18 3.91 -1.12 -5.70
N VAL A 19 4.99 -1.62 -6.31
CA VAL A 19 6.24 -1.94 -5.63
C VAL A 19 7.23 -0.81 -5.81
N PHE A 20 7.60 -0.13 -4.73
CA PHE A 20 8.66 0.88 -4.74
C PHE A 20 10.03 0.21 -4.53
N PRO A 21 11.05 0.56 -5.31
CA PRO A 21 12.39 0.02 -5.13
C PRO A 21 13.06 0.60 -3.88
N GLU A 22 14.02 -0.12 -3.32
CA GLU A 22 14.72 0.27 -2.07
C GLU A 22 15.44 1.63 -2.19
N GLU A 23 15.89 2.00 -3.39
CA GLU A 23 16.48 3.31 -3.69
C GLU A 23 15.51 4.50 -3.56
N ALA A 24 14.21 4.22 -3.51
CA ALA A 24 13.16 5.21 -3.34
C ALA A 24 12.82 5.44 -1.86
N ILE A 25 13.44 4.70 -0.94
CA ILE A 25 13.27 4.93 0.51
C ILE A 25 13.71 6.36 0.84
N GLY A 26 12.78 7.13 1.41
CA GLY A 26 12.98 8.53 1.75
C GLY A 26 12.61 9.54 0.65
N LYS A 27 12.19 9.08 -0.53
CA LYS A 27 11.66 9.96 -1.60
C LYS A 27 10.14 10.09 -1.49
N ASN A 28 9.62 11.25 -1.90
CA ASN A 28 8.18 11.45 -2.00
C ASN A 28 7.65 10.79 -3.28
N ALA A 29 6.49 10.14 -3.21
CA ALA A 29 5.80 9.60 -4.38
C ALA A 29 4.40 10.18 -4.52
N LEU A 30 4.07 10.61 -5.73
CA LEU A 30 2.71 10.99 -6.12
C LEU A 30 2.00 9.76 -6.65
N VAL A 31 0.96 9.32 -5.95
CA VAL A 31 0.15 8.15 -6.34
C VAL A 31 -1.20 8.64 -6.85
N GLU A 32 -1.54 8.24 -8.07
CA GLU A 32 -2.86 8.49 -8.66
C GLU A 32 -3.67 7.20 -8.65
N GLY A 33 -4.92 7.30 -8.21
CA GLY A 33 -5.77 6.14 -8.06
C GLY A 33 -7.21 6.47 -7.72
N LYS A 34 -8.02 5.43 -7.58
CA LYS A 34 -9.38 5.56 -7.06
C LYS A 34 -9.34 5.30 -5.56
N VAL A 35 -9.83 6.27 -4.79
CA VAL A 35 -10.00 6.13 -3.34
C VAL A 35 -11.32 5.43 -3.09
N TYR A 36 -11.28 4.37 -2.30
CA TYR A 36 -12.44 3.62 -1.85
C TYR A 36 -12.54 3.76 -0.34
N LYS A 37 -13.76 4.07 0.12
CA LYS A 37 -14.13 4.04 1.52
C LYS A 37 -14.70 2.65 1.80
N ILE A 38 -14.06 1.93 2.71
CA ILE A 38 -14.52 0.64 3.20
C ILE A 38 -14.99 0.88 4.63
N GLU A 39 -16.29 0.82 4.84
CA GLU A 39 -16.91 0.98 6.15
C GLU A 39 -17.09 -0.41 6.73
N LEU A 40 -16.20 -0.77 7.66
CA LEU A 40 -16.26 -2.04 8.36
C LEU A 40 -17.10 -1.87 9.62
N THR A 41 -17.99 -2.82 9.85
CA THR A 41 -18.61 -2.99 11.16
C THR A 41 -17.56 -3.40 12.20
N VAL A 42 -17.89 -3.35 13.49
CA VAL A 42 -16.98 -3.78 14.56
C VAL A 42 -16.54 -5.24 14.35
N GLU A 43 -17.47 -6.11 13.94
CA GLU A 43 -17.22 -7.52 13.63
C GLU A 43 -16.28 -7.67 12.43
N GLU A 44 -16.52 -6.95 11.33
CA GLU A 44 -15.65 -7.03 10.14
C GLU A 44 -14.27 -6.41 10.37
N ALA A 45 -14.18 -5.36 11.18
CA ALA A 45 -12.91 -4.75 11.54
C ALA A 45 -12.06 -5.72 12.38
N LEU A 46 -12.68 -6.44 13.32
CA LEU A 46 -12.02 -7.49 14.09
C LEU A 46 -11.42 -8.57 13.18
N GLU A 47 -12.22 -9.12 12.26
CA GLU A 47 -11.74 -10.15 11.31
C GLU A 47 -10.62 -9.61 10.40
N TYR A 48 -10.75 -8.36 9.93
CA TYR A 48 -9.74 -7.72 9.09
C TYR A 48 -8.40 -7.57 9.79
N TYR A 49 -8.40 -7.04 11.02
CA TYR A 49 -7.17 -6.81 11.77
C TYR A 49 -6.56 -8.11 12.31
N GLU A 50 -7.37 -9.10 12.66
CA GLU A 50 -6.89 -10.43 13.04
C GLU A 50 -6.13 -11.08 11.88
N HIS A 51 -6.71 -11.08 10.68
CA HIS A 51 -6.04 -11.61 9.49
C HIS A 51 -4.79 -10.81 9.13
N GLN A 52 -4.84 -9.47 9.22
CA GLN A 52 -3.67 -8.63 8.98
C GLN A 52 -2.52 -8.94 9.94
N ALA A 53 -2.83 -9.09 11.23
CA ALA A 53 -1.85 -9.39 12.26
C ALA A 53 -1.27 -10.81 12.13
N GLU A 54 -2.09 -11.78 11.70
CA GLU A 54 -1.59 -13.12 11.35
C GLU A 54 -0.62 -13.08 10.16
N GLU A 55 -0.90 -12.25 9.13
CA GLU A 55 -0.02 -12.11 7.96
C GLU A 55 1.26 -11.31 8.25
N THR A 56 1.20 -10.27 9.09
CA THR A 56 2.38 -9.45 9.45
C THR A 56 3.16 -10.01 10.64
N GLY A 57 2.55 -10.89 11.43
CA GLY A 57 3.11 -11.42 12.67
C GLY A 57 3.05 -10.42 13.85
N ASP A 58 2.15 -9.45 13.82
CA ASP A 58 1.94 -8.46 14.89
C ASP A 58 0.98 -8.99 15.97
N GLU A 59 1.07 -8.47 17.19
CA GLU A 59 0.10 -8.75 18.25
C GLU A 59 -1.16 -7.90 18.03
N PHE A 60 -2.29 -8.55 17.70
CA PHE A 60 -3.59 -7.89 17.59
C PHE A 60 -4.46 -8.12 18.82
N ASP A 61 -4.90 -7.01 19.43
CA ASP A 61 -5.82 -7.01 20.55
C ASP A 61 -7.24 -6.66 20.06
N PRO A 62 -8.19 -7.62 20.03
CA PRO A 62 -9.55 -7.38 19.55
C PRO A 62 -10.30 -6.34 20.40
N ALA A 63 -9.90 -6.17 21.66
CA ALA A 63 -10.46 -5.16 22.55
C ALA A 63 -10.16 -3.72 22.10
N THR A 64 -9.23 -3.51 21.16
CA THR A 64 -8.96 -2.18 20.58
C THR A 64 -10.01 -1.78 19.55
N VAL A 65 -10.72 -2.75 18.95
CA VAL A 65 -11.75 -2.51 17.94
C VAL A 65 -13.10 -2.36 18.65
N THR A 66 -13.36 -1.15 19.15
CA THR A 66 -14.59 -0.83 19.90
C THR A 66 -15.63 -0.07 19.08
N GLU A 67 -15.26 0.42 17.90
CA GLU A 67 -16.11 1.23 17.03
C GLU A 67 -15.98 0.77 15.57
N ALA A 68 -16.97 1.12 14.74
CA ALA A 68 -16.92 0.84 13.31
C ALA A 68 -15.71 1.54 12.68
N VAL A 69 -14.91 0.80 11.93
CA VAL A 69 -13.67 1.30 11.35
C VAL A 69 -13.91 1.67 9.90
N THR A 70 -13.51 2.88 9.53
CA THR A 70 -13.48 3.29 8.13
C THR A 70 -12.06 3.17 7.61
N ILE A 71 -11.83 2.24 6.70
CA ILE A 71 -10.56 2.10 5.99
C ILE A 71 -10.65 2.86 4.67
N TYR A 72 -9.71 3.76 4.45
CA TYR A 72 -9.53 4.43 3.17
C TYR A 72 -8.44 3.72 2.39
N GLN A 73 -8.82 3.00 1.34
CA GLN A 73 -7.89 2.30 0.48
C GLN A 73 -7.78 3.00 -0.86
N ILE A 74 -6.56 3.22 -1.33
CA ILE A 74 -6.30 3.78 -2.66
C ILE A 74 -5.95 2.62 -3.58
N LYS A 75 -6.80 2.35 -4.59
CA LYS A 75 -6.42 1.49 -5.70
C LYS A 75 -5.58 2.31 -6.66
N GLY A 76 -4.26 2.18 -6.52
CA GLY A 76 -3.29 2.86 -7.35
C GLY A 76 -3.44 2.43 -8.82
N LEU A 77 -3.61 3.41 -9.70
CA LEU A 77 -3.56 3.23 -11.16
C LEU A 77 -2.16 3.55 -11.68
N GLY A 78 -1.46 4.48 -11.02
CA GLY A 78 -0.09 4.86 -11.32
C GLY A 78 0.57 5.52 -10.12
N ALA A 79 1.90 5.53 -10.12
CA ALA A 79 2.70 6.26 -9.15
C ALA A 79 3.93 6.86 -9.84
N GLU A 80 4.28 8.08 -9.47
CA GLU A 80 5.50 8.77 -9.88
C GLU A 80 6.33 9.11 -8.63
N ILE A 81 7.61 8.73 -8.63
CA ILE A 81 8.55 9.08 -7.56
C ILE A 81 9.16 10.43 -7.92
N ASP A 82 9.07 11.39 -7.00
CA ASP A 82 9.70 12.68 -7.17
C ASP A 82 11.22 12.51 -7.25
N LYS A 83 11.81 13.06 -8.30
CA LYS A 83 13.26 13.12 -8.48
C LYS A 83 13.76 14.39 -7.83
N GLU A 84 13.94 14.34 -6.51
CA GLU A 84 14.80 15.32 -5.83
C GLU A 84 16.26 15.17 -6.29
#